data_AF-A0A2W7AHS2-F1
#
_entry.id   AF-A0A2W7AHS2-F1
#
_cell.length_a   1.000
_cell.length_b   1.000
_cell.length_c   1.000
_cell.angle_alpha   90.00
_cell.angle_beta   90.00
_cell.angle_gamma   90.00
#
_symmetry.space_group_name_H-M   'P 1'
#
loop_
_entity.id
_entity.type
_entity.pdbx_description
1 polymer ?
#
loop_
_entity_poly.entity_id
_entity_poly.type
_entity_poly.pdbx_seq_one_letter_code
_entity_poly.pdbx_strand_id
1 'polypeptide(L)' 'LLAKAKAAADKARQTEWEFHNAVMAMKEAVRGHFGSDSNEAQAIGYKKKSERKRPRRRAA' A
#
# COMPACT_ATOMS: atom_id res chain seq x y z
N LEU A 1 6.18 21.13 30.39
CA LEU A 1 7.12 20.66 29.34
C LEU A 1 6.74 19.28 28.80
N LEU A 2 6.47 18.30 29.66
CA LEU A 2 6.03 16.94 29.26
C LEU A 2 4.80 16.91 28.33
N ALA A 3 3.78 17.72 28.60
CA ALA A 3 2.58 17.79 27.75
C ALA A 3 2.88 18.24 26.30
N LYS A 4 3.83 19.18 26.12
CA LYS A 4 4.25 19.65 24.79
C LYS A 4 5.05 18.57 24.05
N ALA A 5 5.94 17.87 24.75
CA ALA A 5 6.70 16.75 24.17
C ALA A 5 5.77 15.59 23.74
N LYS A 6 4.76 15.27 24.56
CA LYS A 6 3.73 14.28 24.21
C LYS A 6 2.93 14.70 22.98
N ALA A 7 2.46 15.96 22.93
CA ALA A 7 1.72 16.47 21.77
C ALA A 7 2.55 16.42 20.49
N ALA A 8 3.86 16.73 20.55
CA ALA A 8 4.76 16.61 19.41
C ALA A 8 4.93 15.17 18.93
N ALA A 9 5.09 14.21 19.87
CA ALA A 9 5.21 12.79 19.53
C ALA A 9 3.92 12.21 18.94
N ASP A 10 2.76 12.60 19.48
CA ASP A 10 1.46 12.16 18.97
C ASP A 10 1.20 12.73 17.57
N LYS A 11 1.59 13.99 17.32
CA LYS A 11 1.55 14.59 15.98
C LYS A 11 2.46 13.86 14.99
N ALA A 12 3.68 13.51 15.39
CA ALA A 12 4.60 12.77 14.52
C ALA A 12 4.01 11.41 14.09
N ARG A 13 3.45 10.66 15.05
CA ARG A 13 2.80 9.38 14.76
C ARG A 13 1.59 9.54 13.84
N GLN A 14 0.80 10.59 14.02
CA GLN A 14 -0.33 10.89 13.14
C GLN A 14 0.14 11.17 11.71
N THR A 15 1.21 11.95 11.54
CA THR A 15 1.75 12.25 10.20
C THR A 15 2.33 11.01 9.51
N GLU A 16 2.94 10.08 10.26
CA GLU A 16 3.40 8.80 9.72
C GLU A 16 2.23 7.96 9.20
N TRP A 17 1.13 7.91 9.95
CA TRP A 17 -0.07 7.17 9.57
C TRP A 17 -0.74 7.77 8.33
N GLU A 18 -0.82 9.10 8.26
CA GLU A 18 -1.32 9.83 7.09
C GLU A 18 -0.46 9.58 5.86
N PHE A 19 0.87 9.59 6.00
CA PHE A 19 1.78 9.25 4.92
C PHE A 19 1.59 7.81 4.43
N HIS A 20 1.45 6.85 5.35
CA HIS A 20 1.16 5.46 5.00
C HIS A 20 -0.13 5.34 4.18
N ASN A 21 -1.21 6.00 4.63
CA ASN A 21 -2.48 6.00 3.93
C ASN A 21 -2.38 6.65 2.55
N ALA A 22 -1.64 7.75 2.41
CA ALA A 22 -1.40 8.40 1.12
C ALA A 22 -0.69 7.47 0.13
N VAL A 23 0.33 6.73 0.60
CA VAL A 23 1.03 5.73 -0.22
C VAL A 23 0.09 4.59 -0.62
N MET A 24 -0.75 4.10 0.29
CA MET A 24 -1.74 3.05 -0.04
C MET A 24 -2.75 3.55 -1.08
N ALA A 25 -3.29 4.76 -0.91
CA ALA A 25 -4.22 5.36 -1.86
C ALA A 25 -3.59 5.55 -3.25
N MET A 26 -2.33 6.02 -3.33
CA MET A 26 -1.59 6.11 -4.60
C MET A 26 -1.49 4.75 -5.28
N LYS A 27 -1.10 3.72 -4.53
CA LYS A 27 -0.96 2.36 -5.05
C LYS A 27 -2.29 1.78 -5.54
N GLU A 28 -3.38 2.07 -4.84
CA GLU A 28 -4.73 1.68 -5.26
C GLU A 28 -5.19 2.43 -6.51
N ALA A 29 -4.94 3.73 -6.62
CA ALA A 29 -5.25 4.52 -7.80
C ALA A 29 -4.55 3.95 -9.05
N VAL A 30 -3.25 3.65 -8.97
CA VAL A 30 -2.50 3.03 -10.07
C VAL A 30 -3.11 1.67 -10.46
N ARG A 31 -3.43 0.83 -9.47
CA ARG A 31 -4.09 -0.45 -9.75
C ARG A 31 -5.49 -0.30 -10.34
N GLY A 32 -6.23 0.74 -9.98
CA GLY A 32 -7.55 1.06 -10.52
C GLY A 32 -7.49 1.56 -11.96
N HIS A 33 -6.54 2.44 -12.28
CA HIS A 33 -6.40 3.03 -13.62
C HIS A 33 -5.82 2.05 -14.65
N PHE A 34 -4.79 1.28 -14.28
CA PHE A 34 -4.07 0.42 -15.22
C PHE A 34 -4.44 -1.07 -15.09
N GLY A 35 -5.07 -1.46 -13.99
CA GLY A 35 -5.40 -2.85 -13.69
C GLY A 35 -4.26 -3.61 -13.01
N SER A 36 -4.59 -4.78 -12.43
CA SER A 36 -3.70 -5.56 -11.58
C SER A 36 -2.58 -6.35 -12.29
N ASP A 37 -2.59 -6.37 -13.62
CA ASP A 37 -1.61 -7.12 -14.45
C ASP A 37 -0.71 -6.20 -15.28
N SER A 38 -0.77 -4.90 -15.02
CA SER A 38 -0.08 -3.85 -15.77
C SER A 38 1.39 -3.70 -15.40
N ASN A 39 2.16 -3.05 -16.28
CA ASN A 39 3.57 -2.71 -16.02
C ASN A 39 3.67 -1.60 -14.96
N GLU A 40 2.70 -0.71 -14.93
CA GLU A 40 2.58 0.43 -14.01
C GLU A 40 2.39 -0.06 -12.57
N ALA A 41 1.52 -1.06 -12.37
CA ALA A 41 1.41 -1.72 -11.07
C ALA A 41 2.73 -2.42 -10.67
N GLN A 42 3.47 -2.97 -11.63
CA GLN A 42 4.76 -3.60 -11.38
C GLN A 42 5.84 -2.60 -10.97
N ALA A 43 5.88 -1.43 -11.60
CA ALA A 43 6.84 -0.36 -11.31
C ALA A 43 6.74 0.15 -9.86
N ILE A 44 5.54 0.15 -9.27
CA ILE A 44 5.30 0.56 -7.86
C ILE A 44 5.46 -0.60 -6.85
N GLY A 45 6.02 -1.73 -7.29
CA GLY A 45 6.40 -2.85 -6.44
C GLY A 45 5.36 -3.96 -6.31
N TYR A 46 4.26 -3.94 -7.08
CA TYR A 46 3.37 -5.11 -7.13
C TYR A 46 3.91 -6.19 -8.07
N LYS A 47 3.61 -7.45 -7.76
CA LYS A 47 3.76 -8.53 -8.74
C LYS A 47 2.57 -8.51 -9.70
N LYS A 48 2.80 -8.77 -10.98
CA LYS A 48 1.72 -8.96 -11.97
C LYS A 48 0.86 -10.18 -11.63
N LYS A 49 -0.39 -10.18 -12.08
CA LYS A 49 -1.33 -11.28 -11.82
C LYS A 49 -0.96 -12.52 -12.63
N SER A 50 -0.56 -12.35 -13.87
CA SER A 50 -0.06 -13.38 -14.78
C SER A 50 1.18 -14.10 -14.26
N GLU A 51 2.08 -13.38 -13.58
CA GLU A 51 3.31 -13.93 -12.99
C GLU A 51 3.07 -14.71 -11.68
N ARG A 52 1.86 -14.65 -11.09
CA ARG A 52 1.53 -15.42 -9.89
C ARG A 52 1.20 -16.86 -10.28
N LYS A 53 1.79 -17.82 -9.55
CA LYS A 53 1.43 -19.24 -9.65
C LYS A 53 -0.06 -19.38 -9.37
N ARG A 54 -0.82 -19.92 -10.32
CA ARG A 54 -2.25 -20.16 -10.15
C ARG A 54 -2.48 -21.16 -9.00
N PRO A 55 -3.38 -20.88 -8.05
CA PRO A 55 -3.76 -21.86 -7.04
C PRO A 55 -4.28 -23.12 -7.73
N ARG A 56 -3.69 -24.29 -7.40
CA ARG A 56 -4.23 -25.57 -7.82
C ARG A 56 -5.37 -25.92 -6.86
N ARG A 57 -6.59 -26.09 -7.39
CA ARG A 57 -7.71 -26.61 -6.60
C ARG A 57 -7.32 -28.02 -6.15
N ARG A 58 -7.28 -28.27 -4.83
CA ARG A 58 -7.18 -29.64 -4.32
C ARG A 58 -8.45 -30.37 -4.77
N ALA A 59 -8.30 -31.54 -5.38
CA ALA A 59 -9.43 -32.41 -5.62
C ALA A 59 -10.10 -32.72 -4.27
N ALA A 60 -11.43 -32.71 -4.24
CA ALA A 60 -12.21 -33.03 -3.05
C ALA A 60 -12.02 -34.50 -2.67
#